data_AF-A0A6A3P6K6-F1
#
_entry.id   AF-A0A6A3P6K6-F1
#
_cell.length_a   1.000
_cell.length_b   1.000
_cell.length_c   1.000
_cell.angle_alpha   90.00
_cell.angle_beta   90.00
_cell.angle_gamma   90.00
#
_symmetry.space_group_name_H-M   'P 1'
#
loop_
_entity.id
_entity.type
_entity.pdbx_description
1 polymer ?
#
loop_
_entity_poly.entity_id
_entity_poly.type
_entity_poly.pdbx_seq_one_letter_code
_entity_poly.pdbx_strand_id
1 'polypeptide(L)'
;MESVQPEEESINTLATMLRAKYMTQRSGPEVVDLLNARRQMRGERLVDYAQALREIAERGEIGDDWQVSAFLKGMSSVTGATHVRGHRPKTLDEALKVAIPQVGDYGEGYGIRLEEAMTAWDAREGTSGHGPLAATKSPGGGAGQSAAIRGMW
;
A
#
# COMPACT_ATOMS: atom_id res chain seq x y z
N MET A 1 39.32 20.36 12.74
CA MET A 1 38.48 19.88 11.63
C MET A 1 38.82 18.42 11.45
N GLU A 2 37.83 17.56 11.32
CA GLU A 2 38.07 16.14 11.01
C GLU A 2 38.53 16.08 9.55
N SER A 3 39.82 15.80 9.35
CA SER A 3 40.45 15.73 8.03
C SER A 3 40.32 14.30 7.52
N VAL A 4 39.59 14.14 6.41
CA VAL A 4 39.49 12.88 5.67
C VAL A 4 40.73 12.74 4.79
N GLN A 5 41.26 11.54 4.68
CA GLN A 5 42.41 11.28 3.82
C GLN A 5 42.00 11.45 2.33
N PRO A 6 42.88 11.95 1.44
CA PRO A 6 42.55 12.17 0.02
C PRO A 6 42.00 10.95 -0.71
N GLU A 7 42.40 9.74 -0.30
CA GLU A 7 41.92 8.47 -0.88
C GLU A 7 40.49 8.11 -0.43
N GLU A 8 40.04 8.68 0.68
CA GLU A 8 38.72 8.48 1.26
C GLU A 8 37.75 9.62 0.88
N GLU A 9 38.18 10.63 0.12
CA GLU A 9 37.33 11.71 -0.41
C GLU A 9 36.38 11.18 -1.48
N SER A 10 35.27 10.59 -1.03
CA SER A 10 34.19 10.13 -1.89
C SER A 10 32.83 10.65 -1.42
N ILE A 11 31.86 10.74 -2.33
CA ILE A 11 30.47 11.06 -2.01
C ILE A 11 29.92 10.08 -0.96
N ASN A 12 30.31 8.81 -1.03
CA ASN A 12 29.90 7.79 -0.06
C ASN A 12 30.46 8.07 1.33
N THR A 13 31.71 8.53 1.42
CA THR A 13 32.35 8.89 2.69
C THR A 13 31.69 10.11 3.30
N LEU A 14 31.44 11.15 2.49
CA LEU A 14 30.72 12.34 2.94
C LEU A 14 29.31 11.98 3.42
N ALA A 15 28.59 11.13 2.69
CA ALA A 15 27.27 10.66 3.11
C ALA A 15 27.34 9.91 4.45
N THR A 16 28.30 8.99 4.63
CA THR A 16 28.51 8.27 5.88
C THR A 16 28.81 9.22 7.04
N MET A 17 29.69 10.19 6.86
CA MET A 17 30.01 11.20 7.88
C MET A 17 28.80 12.07 8.24
N LEU A 18 28.04 12.52 7.24
CA LEU A 18 26.83 13.31 7.47
C LEU A 18 25.77 12.50 8.22
N ARG A 19 25.59 11.21 7.89
CA ARG A 19 24.70 10.32 8.63
C ARG A 19 25.18 10.14 10.07
N ALA A 20 26.47 9.89 10.29
CA ALA A 20 27.02 9.74 11.62
C ALA A 20 26.87 11.02 12.47
N LYS A 21 27.00 12.19 11.84
CA LYS A 21 26.93 13.49 12.53
C LYS A 21 25.51 13.98 12.79
N TYR A 22 24.58 13.74 11.88
CA TYR A 22 23.26 14.36 11.89
C TYR A 22 22.08 13.37 11.98
N MET A 23 22.28 12.07 11.74
CA MET A 23 21.24 11.07 11.96
C MET A 23 21.39 10.44 13.34
N THR A 24 20.29 10.42 14.10
CA THR A 24 20.22 9.67 15.35
C THR A 24 20.18 8.19 15.05
N GLN A 25 21.30 7.52 15.31
CA GLN A 25 21.37 6.05 15.28
C GLN A 25 20.53 5.48 16.43
N ARG A 26 19.77 4.43 16.12
CA ARG A 26 18.94 3.67 17.03
C ARG A 26 19.55 2.29 17.23
N SER A 27 19.28 1.70 18.38
CA SER A 27 19.70 0.33 18.64
C SER A 27 18.93 -0.64 17.74
N GLY A 28 19.55 -1.75 17.35
CA GLY A 28 18.91 -2.80 16.56
C GLY A 28 17.54 -3.24 17.11
N PRO A 29 17.40 -3.53 18.44
CA PRO A 29 16.12 -3.87 19.04
C PRO A 29 15.06 -2.77 18.90
N GLU A 30 15.44 -1.50 19.12
CA GLU A 30 14.52 -0.37 18.96
C GLU A 30 14.01 -0.26 17.51
N VAL A 31 14.89 -0.46 16.53
CA VAL A 31 14.51 -0.46 15.11
C VAL A 31 13.55 -1.62 14.79
N VAL A 32 13.82 -2.82 15.32
CA VAL A 32 12.95 -3.99 15.15
C VAL A 32 11.57 -3.73 15.76
N ASP A 33 11.48 -3.08 16.92
CA ASP A 33 10.20 -2.72 17.54
C ASP A 33 9.41 -1.73 16.68
N LEU A 34 10.08 -0.71 16.13
CA LEU A 34 9.45 0.27 15.23
C LEU A 34 8.96 -0.36 13.93
N LEU A 35 9.77 -1.23 13.32
CA LEU A 35 9.36 -2.02 12.17
C LEU A 35 8.14 -2.88 12.49
N ASN A 36 8.15 -3.57 13.63
CA ASN A 36 7.04 -4.40 14.07
C ASN A 36 5.79 -3.60 14.48
N ALA A 37 5.92 -2.33 14.84
CA ALA A 37 4.81 -1.45 15.16
C ALA A 37 4.20 -0.83 13.89
N ARG A 38 4.99 -0.63 12.84
CA ARG A 38 4.53 -0.03 11.59
C ARG A 38 3.54 -0.96 10.88
N ARG A 39 2.37 -0.42 10.54
CA ARG A 39 1.31 -1.08 9.77
C ARG A 39 0.99 -0.24 8.56
N GLN A 40 0.70 -0.88 7.43
CA GLN A 40 0.23 -0.19 6.23
C GLN A 40 -1.03 0.64 6.58
N MET A 41 -0.97 1.94 6.29
CA MET A 41 -2.09 2.86 6.54
C MET A 41 -3.15 2.69 5.45
N ARG A 42 -4.41 3.04 5.76
CA ARG A 42 -5.50 2.99 4.77
C ARG A 42 -5.20 3.93 3.60
N GLY A 43 -5.25 3.40 2.38
CA GLY A 43 -4.91 4.15 1.16
C GLY A 43 -3.42 4.44 0.97
N GLU A 44 -2.54 3.84 1.77
CA GLU A 44 -1.10 3.89 1.55
C GLU A 44 -0.69 2.85 0.49
N ARG A 45 0.08 3.27 -0.52
CA ARG A 45 0.61 2.34 -1.53
C ARG A 45 1.68 1.46 -0.90
N LEU A 46 1.79 0.22 -1.37
CA LEU A 46 2.78 -0.74 -0.91
C LEU A 46 4.21 -0.22 -1.09
N VAL A 47 4.48 0.53 -2.16
CA VAL A 47 5.79 1.17 -2.40
C VAL A 47 6.09 2.21 -1.32
N ASP A 48 5.12 3.05 -0.96
CA ASP A 48 5.28 4.08 0.07
C ASP A 48 5.44 3.44 1.46
N TYR A 49 4.66 2.39 1.73
CA TYR A 49 4.77 1.60 2.96
C TYR A 49 6.16 0.94 3.08
N ALA A 50 6.65 0.32 2.01
CA ALA A 50 7.98 -0.26 1.97
C ALA A 50 9.08 0.80 2.17
N GLN A 51 8.93 1.98 1.58
CA GLN A 51 9.86 3.09 1.78
C GLN A 51 9.89 3.53 3.25
N ALA A 52 8.74 3.62 3.92
CA ALA A 52 8.69 3.93 5.35
C ALA A 52 9.41 2.86 6.21
N LEU A 53 9.36 1.58 5.83
CA LEU A 53 10.13 0.52 6.49
C LEU A 53 11.64 0.65 6.25
N ARG A 54 12.06 1.10 5.06
CA ARG A 54 13.47 1.40 4.78
C ARG A 54 13.99 2.55 5.63
N GLU A 55 13.24 3.63 5.74
CA GLU A 55 13.64 4.78 6.56
C GLU A 55 13.77 4.44 8.05
N ILE A 56 12.98 3.48 8.54
CA ILE A 56 13.13 2.95 9.90
C ILE A 56 14.41 2.12 9.99
N ALA A 57 14.63 1.22 9.04
CA ALA A 57 15.79 0.34 9.01
C ALA A 57 17.10 1.10 8.86
N GLU A 58 17.16 2.17 8.05
CA GLU A 58 18.36 3.00 7.85
C GLU A 58 18.90 3.65 9.13
N ARG A 59 18.08 3.71 10.19
CA ARG A 59 18.48 4.27 11.50
C ARG A 59 19.18 3.25 12.40
N GLY A 60 19.39 2.01 11.95
CA GLY A 60 20.17 1.04 12.69
C GLY A 60 20.71 -0.07 11.78
N GLU A 61 21.61 -0.89 12.32
CA GLU A 61 22.17 -2.00 11.56
C GLU A 61 21.26 -3.23 11.68
N ILE A 62 20.26 -3.32 10.83
CA ILE A 62 19.35 -4.48 10.75
C ILE A 62 19.33 -5.06 9.34
N GLY A 63 19.20 -6.39 9.23
CA GLY A 63 19.14 -7.09 7.95
C GLY A 63 17.77 -7.05 7.29
N ASP A 64 17.75 -7.28 5.97
CA ASP A 64 16.56 -7.27 5.11
C ASP A 64 15.44 -8.20 5.60
N ASP A 65 15.78 -9.32 6.24
CA ASP A 65 14.83 -10.29 6.79
C ASP A 65 13.84 -9.65 7.78
N TRP A 66 14.30 -8.65 8.55
CA TRP A 66 13.46 -7.92 9.49
C TRP A 66 12.47 -7.00 8.76
N GLN A 67 12.92 -6.33 7.69
CA GLN A 67 12.07 -5.47 6.87
C GLN A 67 11.02 -6.29 6.12
N VAL A 68 11.39 -7.43 5.54
CA VAL A 68 10.46 -8.34 4.88
C VAL A 68 9.44 -8.89 5.87
N SER A 69 9.89 -9.30 7.06
CA SER A 69 9.00 -9.79 8.11
C SER A 69 8.00 -8.72 8.56
N ALA A 70 8.46 -7.48 8.73
CA ALA A 70 7.63 -6.34 9.08
C ALA A 70 6.62 -5.99 7.97
N PHE A 71 7.08 -5.99 6.72
CA PHE A 71 6.24 -5.78 5.55
C PHE A 71 5.07 -6.77 5.52
N LEU A 72 5.38 -8.08 5.54
CA LEU A 72 4.37 -9.13 5.51
C LEU A 72 3.42 -9.10 6.71
N LYS A 73 3.94 -8.77 7.90
CA LYS A 73 3.12 -8.69 9.13
C LYS A 73 2.22 -7.45 9.15
N GLY A 74 2.66 -6.37 8.53
CA GLY A 74 1.95 -5.09 8.57
C GLY A 74 1.15 -4.73 7.33
N MET A 75 1.19 -5.55 6.27
CA MET A 75 0.31 -5.44 5.11
C MET A 75 -1.17 -5.42 5.52
N SER A 76 -1.96 -4.60 4.84
CA SER A 76 -3.40 -4.48 5.09
C SER A 76 -4.18 -5.76 4.72
N SER A 77 -3.78 -6.46 3.65
CA SER A 77 -4.36 -7.74 3.25
C SER A 77 -3.58 -8.93 3.79
N VAL A 78 -4.22 -9.67 4.70
CA VAL A 78 -3.70 -10.93 5.27
C VAL A 78 -3.58 -12.01 4.19
N THR A 79 -4.54 -12.10 3.27
CA THR A 79 -4.52 -13.06 2.17
C THR A 79 -3.36 -12.76 1.22
N GLY A 80 -3.14 -11.48 0.91
CA GLY A 80 -1.99 -11.00 0.14
C GLY A 80 -0.67 -11.36 0.78
N ALA A 81 -0.52 -11.04 2.07
CA ALA A 81 0.68 -11.35 2.83
C ALA A 81 0.98 -12.86 2.86
N THR A 82 -0.05 -13.70 2.93
CA THR A 82 0.11 -15.16 2.88
C THR A 82 0.62 -15.63 1.53
N HIS A 83 0.11 -15.06 0.44
CA HIS A 83 0.56 -15.38 -0.91
C HIS A 83 2.02 -14.95 -1.12
N VAL A 84 2.36 -13.71 -0.77
CA VAL A 84 3.74 -13.19 -0.86
C VAL A 84 4.69 -14.02 0.00
N ARG A 85 4.28 -14.42 1.21
CA ARG A 85 5.07 -15.31 2.08
C ARG A 85 5.36 -16.66 1.42
N GLY A 86 4.45 -17.19 0.60
CA GLY A 86 4.66 -18.42 -0.16
C GLY A 86 5.84 -18.35 -1.13
N HIS A 87 6.13 -17.16 -1.66
CA HIS A 87 7.26 -16.92 -2.56
C HIS A 87 8.61 -16.73 -1.84
N ARG A 88 8.61 -16.69 -0.50
CA ARG A 88 9.82 -16.53 0.33
C ARG A 88 10.77 -15.42 -0.17
N PRO A 89 10.29 -14.17 -0.29
CA PRO A 89 11.15 -13.05 -0.66
C PRO A 89 12.25 -12.86 0.40
N LYS A 90 13.45 -12.52 -0.05
CA LYS A 90 14.59 -12.19 0.83
C LYS A 90 14.77 -10.70 1.03
N THR A 91 14.29 -9.91 0.07
CA THR A 91 14.38 -8.45 0.11
C THR A 91 13.01 -7.82 0.02
N LEU A 92 12.92 -6.56 0.47
CA LEU A 92 11.70 -5.79 0.40
C LEU A 92 11.25 -5.54 -1.05
N ASP A 93 12.21 -5.39 -1.98
CA ASP A 93 11.94 -5.25 -3.41
C ASP A 93 11.35 -6.52 -4.02
N GLU A 94 11.89 -7.70 -3.65
CA GLU A 94 11.31 -8.98 -4.08
C GLU A 94 9.88 -9.13 -3.56
N ALA A 95 9.64 -8.77 -2.30
CA ALA A 95 8.30 -8.80 -1.71
C ALA A 95 7.33 -7.87 -2.47
N LEU A 96 7.75 -6.66 -2.83
CA LEU A 96 6.95 -5.72 -3.62
C LEU A 96 6.64 -6.25 -5.02
N LYS A 97 7.65 -6.80 -5.71
CA LYS A 97 7.50 -7.37 -7.06
C LYS A 97 6.48 -8.50 -7.10
N VAL A 98 6.38 -9.28 -6.03
CA VAL A 98 5.37 -10.34 -5.88
C VAL A 98 4.01 -9.78 -5.43
N ALA A 99 4.00 -8.80 -4.51
CA ALA A 99 2.78 -8.27 -3.93
C ALA A 99 1.94 -7.46 -4.93
N ILE A 100 2.56 -6.53 -5.67
CA ILE A 100 1.83 -5.59 -6.54
C ILE A 100 0.94 -6.30 -7.56
N PRO A 101 1.41 -7.34 -8.30
CA PRO A 101 0.56 -8.06 -9.24
C PRO A 101 -0.60 -8.83 -8.59
N GLN A 102 -0.47 -9.22 -7.31
CA GLN A 102 -1.41 -10.10 -6.62
C GLN A 102 -2.47 -9.34 -5.83
N VAL A 103 -2.10 -8.22 -5.20
CA VAL A 103 -2.99 -7.42 -4.33
C VAL A 103 -3.20 -5.99 -4.79
N GLY A 104 -2.56 -5.60 -5.90
CA GLY A 104 -2.56 -4.24 -6.41
C GLY A 104 -1.66 -3.30 -5.60
N ASP A 105 -1.56 -2.06 -6.07
CA ASP A 105 -0.68 -1.04 -5.50
C ASP A 105 -0.95 -0.71 -4.03
N TYR A 106 -2.19 -0.88 -3.56
CA TYR A 106 -2.60 -0.50 -2.20
C TYR A 106 -2.67 -1.68 -1.24
N GLY A 107 -2.44 -2.91 -1.69
CA GLY A 107 -2.49 -4.08 -0.83
C GLY A 107 -3.87 -4.46 -0.29
N GLU A 108 -4.89 -3.60 -0.36
CA GLU A 108 -6.23 -3.85 0.20
C GLU A 108 -7.05 -4.88 -0.59
N GLY A 109 -6.56 -5.37 -1.74
CA GLY A 109 -7.29 -6.32 -2.60
C GLY A 109 -8.54 -5.74 -3.29
N TYR A 110 -8.91 -4.50 -2.97
CA TYR A 110 -9.85 -3.69 -3.73
C TYR A 110 -9.04 -2.67 -4.50
N GLY A 111 -8.66 -3.04 -5.73
CA GLY A 111 -8.14 -2.07 -6.66
C GLY A 111 -9.15 -0.95 -6.81
N ILE A 112 -8.64 0.28 -6.63
CA ILE A 112 -9.29 1.53 -6.98
C ILE A 112 -10.30 2.02 -5.91
N ARG A 113 -10.19 3.28 -5.46
CA ARG A 113 -11.28 3.92 -4.68
C ARG A 113 -12.56 3.76 -5.50
N LEU A 114 -13.69 3.39 -4.88
CA LEU A 114 -14.97 3.18 -5.57
C LEU A 114 -15.23 4.24 -6.68
N GLU A 115 -14.89 5.50 -6.40
CA GLU A 115 -14.98 6.64 -7.34
C GLU A 115 -14.07 6.52 -8.58
N GLU A 116 -12.81 6.15 -8.40
CA GLU A 116 -11.88 5.93 -9.50
C GLU A 116 -12.28 4.66 -10.29
N ALA A 117 -12.90 3.66 -9.64
CA ALA A 117 -13.37 2.43 -10.28
C ALA A 117 -14.59 2.72 -11.15
N MET A 118 -15.50 3.53 -10.62
CA MET A 118 -16.64 4.09 -11.34
C MET A 118 -16.18 4.95 -12.52
N THR A 119 -15.15 5.78 -12.36
CA THR A 119 -14.61 6.61 -13.44
C THR A 119 -14.01 5.74 -14.57
N ALA A 120 -13.26 4.70 -14.21
CA ALA A 120 -12.70 3.76 -15.19
C ALA A 120 -13.78 2.92 -15.91
N TRP A 121 -14.84 2.55 -15.20
CA TRP A 121 -16.02 1.88 -15.77
C TRP A 121 -16.77 2.80 -16.74
N ASP A 122 -17.09 4.03 -16.33
CA ASP A 122 -17.80 5.01 -17.14
C ASP A 122 -16.99 5.39 -18.39
N ALA A 123 -15.66 5.43 -18.30
CA ALA A 123 -14.79 5.65 -19.46
C ALA A 123 -14.82 4.48 -20.48
N ARG A 124 -14.98 3.23 -20.01
CA ARG A 124 -15.16 2.06 -20.88
C ARG A 124 -16.55 2.03 -21.49
N GLU A 125 -17.59 2.24 -20.69
CA GLU A 125 -18.99 2.16 -21.14
C GLU A 125 -19.44 3.36 -21.97
N GLY A 126 -18.79 4.52 -21.82
CA GLY A 126 -18.99 5.68 -22.69
C GLY A 126 -18.64 5.40 -24.16
N THR A 127 -17.80 4.39 -24.44
CA THR A 127 -17.53 3.90 -25.80
C THR A 127 -18.52 2.85 -26.29
N SER A 128 -19.24 2.19 -25.37
CA SER A 128 -20.23 1.14 -25.63
C SER A 128 -21.69 1.65 -25.62
N GLY A 129 -21.91 2.93 -25.25
CA GLY A 129 -23.24 3.56 -25.26
C GLY A 129 -24.08 3.33 -23.99
N HIS A 130 -23.52 2.75 -22.93
CA HIS A 130 -24.19 2.64 -21.63
C HIS A 130 -23.85 3.86 -20.75
N GLY A 131 -24.88 4.41 -20.09
CA GLY A 131 -24.77 5.67 -19.34
C GLY A 131 -23.99 5.57 -18.03
N PRO A 132 -23.56 6.72 -17.45
CA PRO A 132 -22.69 6.75 -16.28
C PRO A 132 -23.37 6.16 -15.03
N LEU A 133 -22.62 5.37 -14.25
CA LEU A 133 -23.11 4.77 -13.00
C LEU A 133 -23.59 5.84 -12.00
N ALA A 134 -22.94 7.01 -11.98
CA ALA A 134 -23.29 8.16 -11.14
C ALA A 134 -24.71 8.73 -11.40
N ALA A 135 -25.33 8.43 -12.54
CA ALA A 135 -26.64 8.95 -12.91
C ALA A 135 -27.81 8.10 -12.36
N THR A 136 -27.55 6.94 -11.77
CA THR A 136 -28.58 6.04 -11.23
C THR A 136 -29.09 6.47 -9.85
N LYS A 137 -29.60 7.70 -9.74
CA LYS A 137 -30.54 8.03 -8.66
C LYS A 137 -31.86 7.34 -8.97
N SER A 138 -32.20 6.35 -8.16
CA SER A 138 -33.48 5.63 -8.16
C SER A 138 -34.67 6.60 -8.31
N PRO A 139 -35.63 6.37 -9.23
CA PRO A 139 -36.90 7.06 -9.16
C PRO A 139 -37.75 6.38 -8.07
N GLY A 140 -37.70 6.94 -6.87
CA GLY A 140 -38.81 6.82 -5.94
C GLY A 140 -40.02 7.55 -6.52
N GLY A 141 -41.17 6.87 -6.58
CA GLY A 141 -42.42 7.49 -7.02
C GLY A 141 -43.49 6.45 -7.30
N GLY A 142 -44.25 6.09 -6.26
CA GLY A 142 -45.36 5.16 -6.37
C GLY A 142 -46.51 5.71 -7.23
N ALA A 143 -47.17 4.81 -7.94
CA ALA A 143 -48.56 4.96 -8.34
C ALA A 143 -49.19 3.57 -8.34
N GLY A 144 -49.85 3.24 -7.23
CA GLY A 144 -50.68 2.05 -7.11
C GLY A 144 -51.82 2.13 -8.12
N GLN A 145 -51.88 1.16 -9.02
CA GLN A 145 -53.06 0.93 -9.85
C GLN A 145 -53.99 -0.01 -9.07
N SER A 146 -54.94 0.57 -8.34
CA SER A 146 -56.09 -0.14 -7.79
C SER A 146 -57.04 -0.49 -8.94
N ALA A 147 -56.93 -1.71 -9.47
CA ALA A 147 -57.98 -2.31 -10.27
C ALA A 147 -59.11 -2.75 -9.32
N ALA A 148 -60.21 -2.02 -9.36
CA ALA A 148 -61.47 -2.41 -8.72
C ALA A 148 -62.00 -3.68 -9.40
N ILE A 149 -62.05 -4.80 -8.67
CA ILE A 149 -62.92 -5.92 -9.03
C ILE A 149 -64.11 -5.90 -8.08
N ARG A 150 -65.22 -5.48 -8.69
CA ARG A 150 -66.60 -5.50 -8.25
C ARG A 150 -67.00 -6.94 -7.88
N GLY A 151 -67.60 -7.14 -6.71
CA GLY A 151 -68.04 -8.45 -6.25
C GLY A 151 -69.19 -9.04 -7.06
N MET A 152 -69.38 -10.36 -6.93
CA MET A 152 -70.68 -11.04 -7.02
C MET A 152 -70.56 -12.49 -6.52
N TRP A 153 -71.30 -12.79 -5.43
CA TRP A 153 -71.70 -14.08 -4.82
C TRP A 153 -70.63 -15.04 -4.29
#